data_AF-A0A6G0XTQ3-F1
#
_entry.id   AF-A0A6G0XTQ3-F1
#
_cell.length_a   1.000
_cell.length_b   1.000
_cell.length_c   1.000
_cell.angle_alpha   90.00
_cell.angle_beta   90.00
_cell.angle_gamma   90.00
#
_symmetry.space_group_name_H-M   'P 1'
#
loop_
_entity.id
_entity.type
_entity.pdbx_description
1 polymer ?
#
loop_
_entity_poly.entity_id
_entity_poly.type
_entity_poly.pdbx_seq_one_letter_code
_entity_poly.pdbx_strand_id
1 'polypeptide(L)'
;MDQNHQKVLQLLLANGAVKEAEFKAMCEDIFNARGFSQHDLDELRASIAKDIRTFSLDIKQSMFDDGHMYIGIVNTSNDDLTKLSHRFKPWEIILFRKAIEAIVDNEDGEIDRTELLNLRENNSVSEVRALVDRLALEKWLAPSILNDDLYTLGPRVFLELGTFIRDLGVLECSICHSDVLQSVRCKTPDCPTRVHESCLQHNQKSGLSYQCAPCRKPLR
;
A
#
# COMPACT_ATOMS: atom_id res chain seq x y z
N MET A 1 -11.87 -17.20 -18.36
CA MET A 1 -12.19 -15.78 -18.13
C MET A 1 -13.28 -15.26 -19.06
N ASP A 2 -14.41 -14.81 -18.50
CA ASP A 2 -15.49 -14.14 -19.25
C ASP A 2 -15.22 -12.64 -19.48
N GLN A 3 -16.13 -11.95 -20.20
CA GLN A 3 -15.97 -10.54 -20.55
C GLN A 3 -16.02 -9.59 -19.33
N ASN A 4 -16.80 -9.93 -18.30
CA ASN A 4 -16.90 -9.09 -17.11
C ASN A 4 -15.64 -9.24 -16.25
N HIS A 5 -15.10 -10.45 -16.12
CA HIS A 5 -13.80 -10.69 -15.50
C HIS A 5 -12.69 -9.91 -16.21
N GLN A 6 -12.70 -9.85 -17.55
CA GLN A 6 -11.73 -9.05 -18.31
C GLN A 6 -11.84 -7.56 -18.00
N LYS A 7 -13.06 -7.01 -17.91
CA LYS A 7 -13.28 -5.60 -17.53
C LYS A 7 -12.75 -5.30 -16.12
N VAL A 8 -13.05 -6.18 -15.15
CA VAL A 8 -12.54 -6.05 -13.78
C VAL A 8 -11.01 -6.06 -13.77
N LEU A 9 -10.40 -6.99 -14.50
CA LEU A 9 -8.95 -7.08 -14.61
C LEU A 9 -8.32 -5.81 -15.20
N GLN A 10 -8.90 -5.28 -16.28
CA GLN A 10 -8.45 -4.03 -16.91
C GLN A 10 -8.52 -2.84 -15.96
N LEU A 11 -9.60 -2.74 -15.17
CA LEU A 11 -9.76 -1.67 -14.18
C LEU A 11 -8.71 -1.75 -13.07
N LEU A 12 -8.46 -2.95 -12.54
CA LEU A 12 -7.43 -3.15 -11.52
C LEU A 12 -6.03 -2.82 -12.06
N LEU A 13 -5.68 -3.25 -13.27
CA LEU A 13 -4.40 -2.94 -13.91
C LEU A 13 -4.21 -1.45 -14.18
N ALA A 14 -5.27 -0.75 -14.61
CA ALA A 14 -5.23 0.68 -14.91
C ALA A 14 -5.04 1.54 -13.65
N ASN A 15 -5.61 1.10 -12.52
CA ASN A 15 -5.58 1.88 -11.28
C ASN A 15 -4.42 1.53 -10.34
N GLY A 16 -3.80 0.35 -10.50
CA GLY A 16 -2.70 -0.15 -9.66
C GLY A 16 -3.13 -0.60 -8.26
N ALA A 17 -3.80 0.28 -7.52
CA ALA A 17 -4.41 0.02 -6.21
C ALA A 17 -5.79 0.69 -6.13
N VAL A 18 -6.82 -0.05 -5.73
CA VAL A 18 -8.21 0.43 -5.65
C VAL A 18 -8.74 0.17 -4.24
N LYS A 19 -9.44 1.14 -3.64
CA LYS A 19 -10.08 0.91 -2.33
C LYS A 19 -11.17 -0.15 -2.47
N GLU A 20 -11.35 -1.02 -1.48
CA GLU A 20 -12.34 -2.09 -1.54
C GLU A 20 -13.78 -1.57 -1.77
N ALA A 21 -14.12 -0.42 -1.19
CA ALA A 21 -15.41 0.24 -1.42
C ALA A 21 -15.59 0.69 -2.88
N GLU A 22 -14.54 1.23 -3.50
CA GLU A 22 -14.54 1.64 -4.91
C GLU A 22 -14.60 0.40 -5.82
N PHE A 23 -13.84 -0.63 -5.49
CA PHE A 23 -13.84 -1.90 -6.20
C PHE A 23 -15.22 -2.55 -6.21
N LYS A 24 -15.90 -2.54 -5.05
CA LYS A 24 -17.28 -3.01 -4.92
C LYS A 24 -18.22 -2.24 -5.86
N ALA A 25 -18.17 -0.90 -5.82
CA ALA A 25 -19.01 -0.07 -6.67
C ALA A 25 -18.76 -0.35 -8.17
N MET A 26 -17.50 -0.50 -8.58
CA MET A 26 -17.13 -0.87 -9.95
C MET A 26 -17.69 -2.24 -10.35
N CYS A 27 -17.65 -3.23 -9.45
CA CYS A 27 -18.23 -4.54 -9.73
C CYS A 27 -19.76 -4.47 -9.89
N GLU A 28 -20.45 -3.73 -9.02
CA GLU A 28 -21.90 -3.52 -9.15
C GLU A 28 -22.28 -2.92 -10.52
N ASP A 29 -21.49 -1.95 -10.99
CA ASP A 29 -21.69 -1.31 -12.30
C ASP A 29 -21.40 -2.28 -13.47
N ILE A 30 -20.30 -3.04 -13.43
CA ILE A 30 -19.91 -3.96 -14.52
C ILE A 30 -20.93 -5.10 -14.67
N PHE A 31 -21.40 -5.64 -13.55
CA PHE A 31 -22.31 -6.78 -13.53
C PHE A 31 -23.78 -6.35 -13.59
N ASN A 32 -24.08 -5.04 -13.63
CA ASN A 32 -25.44 -4.48 -13.56
C ASN A 32 -26.26 -5.06 -12.40
N ALA A 33 -25.60 -5.32 -11.27
CA ALA A 33 -26.20 -5.93 -10.10
C ALA A 33 -26.00 -5.02 -8.90
N ARG A 34 -27.02 -4.91 -8.05
CA ARG A 34 -26.96 -4.13 -6.81
C ARG A 34 -26.77 -5.05 -5.63
N GLY A 35 -25.99 -4.60 -4.65
CA GLY A 35 -25.86 -5.28 -3.37
C GLY A 35 -24.95 -6.50 -3.43
N PHE A 36 -23.80 -6.38 -4.11
CA PHE A 36 -22.74 -7.38 -4.01
C PHE A 36 -22.43 -7.60 -2.52
N SER A 37 -22.66 -8.80 -2.03
CA SER A 37 -22.23 -9.16 -0.68
C SER A 37 -20.71 -9.28 -0.65
N GLN A 38 -20.11 -9.27 0.55
CA GLN A 38 -18.67 -9.52 0.67
C GLN A 38 -18.30 -10.90 0.10
N HIS A 39 -19.16 -11.90 0.31
CA HIS A 39 -18.99 -13.24 -0.21
C HIS A 39 -18.92 -13.26 -1.74
N ASP A 40 -19.81 -12.54 -2.42
CA ASP A 40 -19.82 -12.47 -3.89
C ASP A 40 -18.55 -11.82 -4.44
N LEU A 41 -18.04 -10.79 -3.76
CA LEU A 41 -16.76 -10.15 -4.12
C LEU A 41 -15.59 -11.10 -3.94
N ASP A 42 -15.58 -11.88 -2.86
CA ASP A 42 -14.52 -12.84 -2.58
C ASP A 42 -14.52 -14.00 -3.58
N GLU A 43 -15.71 -14.51 -3.96
CA GLU A 43 -15.84 -15.51 -5.02
C GLU A 43 -15.37 -14.98 -6.38
N LEU A 44 -15.80 -13.77 -6.75
CA LEU A 44 -15.37 -13.12 -8.00
C LEU A 44 -13.85 -12.97 -8.04
N ARG A 45 -13.26 -12.46 -6.95
CA ARG A 45 -11.81 -12.31 -6.83
C ARG A 45 -11.08 -13.64 -6.93
N ALA A 46 -11.54 -14.67 -6.22
CA ALA A 46 -10.94 -16.00 -6.26
C ALA A 46 -10.99 -16.60 -7.66
N SER A 47 -12.10 -16.37 -8.37
CA SER A 47 -12.30 -16.80 -9.75
C SER A 47 -11.32 -16.11 -10.72
N ILE A 48 -11.19 -14.78 -10.65
CA ILE A 48 -10.24 -14.02 -11.48
C ILE A 48 -8.79 -14.39 -11.12
N ALA A 49 -8.46 -14.48 -9.84
CA ALA A 49 -7.14 -14.85 -9.35
C ALA A 49 -6.70 -16.21 -9.92
N LYS A 50 -7.60 -17.21 -9.89
CA LYS A 50 -7.35 -18.52 -10.48
C LYS A 50 -6.97 -18.46 -11.95
N ASP A 51 -7.67 -17.62 -12.73
CA ASP A 51 -7.40 -17.48 -14.17
C ASP A 51 -6.04 -16.80 -14.43
N ILE A 52 -5.65 -15.80 -13.62
CA ILE A 52 -4.42 -15.02 -13.88
C ILE A 52 -3.14 -15.60 -13.26
N ARG A 53 -3.24 -16.52 -12.31
CA ARG A 53 -2.08 -17.20 -11.69
C ARG A 53 -1.19 -17.93 -12.67
N THR A 54 -1.76 -18.40 -13.79
CA THR A 54 -0.99 -19.02 -14.88
C THR A 54 0.03 -18.07 -15.52
N PHE A 55 -0.16 -16.74 -15.36
CA PHE A 55 0.74 -15.69 -15.84
C PHE A 55 1.64 -15.14 -14.73
N SER A 56 1.76 -15.82 -13.59
CA SER A 56 2.46 -15.31 -12.40
C SER A 56 1.90 -13.98 -11.91
N LEU A 57 0.58 -13.82 -11.98
CA LEU A 57 -0.15 -12.70 -11.39
C LEU A 57 -1.09 -13.21 -10.30
N ASP A 58 -1.35 -12.39 -9.29
CA ASP A 58 -2.41 -12.67 -8.30
C ASP A 58 -3.15 -11.37 -7.92
N ILE A 59 -4.30 -11.51 -7.27
CA ILE A 59 -5.03 -10.38 -6.68
C ILE A 59 -4.70 -10.35 -5.19
N LYS A 60 -4.00 -9.30 -4.75
CA LYS A 60 -3.67 -9.09 -3.34
C LYS A 60 -4.61 -8.05 -2.73
N GLN A 61 -4.87 -8.22 -1.45
CA GLN A 61 -5.47 -7.18 -0.60
C GLN A 61 -4.53 -6.85 0.54
N SER A 62 -4.51 -5.59 0.97
CA SER A 62 -3.79 -5.15 2.18
C SER A 62 -4.49 -3.97 2.81
N MET A 63 -4.47 -3.90 4.14
CA MET A 63 -4.77 -2.66 4.85
C MET A 63 -3.67 -1.64 4.54
N PHE A 64 -4.05 -0.41 4.23
CA PHE A 64 -3.14 0.73 4.16
C PHE A 64 -3.24 1.58 5.44
N ASP A 65 -2.26 2.45 5.65
CA ASP A 65 -2.15 3.23 6.88
C ASP A 65 -3.33 4.17 7.13
N ASP A 66 -4.03 4.58 6.06
CA ASP A 66 -5.27 5.35 6.11
C ASP A 66 -6.48 4.55 6.65
N GLY A 67 -6.30 3.26 6.96
CA GLY A 67 -7.32 2.38 7.52
C GLY A 67 -8.29 1.79 6.50
N HIS A 68 -8.04 1.94 5.19
CA HIS A 68 -8.82 1.30 4.15
C HIS A 68 -8.12 0.04 3.62
N MET A 69 -8.93 -0.96 3.25
CA MET A 69 -8.46 -2.10 2.48
C MET A 69 -8.28 -1.70 1.01
N TYR A 70 -7.11 -1.99 0.46
CA TYR A 70 -6.79 -1.80 -0.95
C TYR A 70 -6.63 -3.13 -1.64
N ILE A 71 -7.02 -3.16 -2.92
CA ILE A 71 -6.97 -4.33 -3.80
C ILE A 71 -6.16 -3.96 -5.03
N GLY A 72 -5.31 -4.88 -5.50
CA GLY A 72 -4.56 -4.70 -6.73
C GLY A 72 -4.04 -6.01 -7.29
N ILE A 73 -3.58 -5.96 -8.55
CA ILE A 73 -2.95 -7.09 -9.21
C ILE A 73 -1.45 -6.99 -8.98
N VAL A 74 -0.87 -8.09 -8.50
CA VAL A 74 0.55 -8.18 -8.18
C VAL A 74 1.22 -9.21 -9.07
N ASN A 75 2.49 -8.97 -9.41
CA ASN A 75 3.32 -9.94 -10.11
C ASN A 75 4.11 -10.78 -9.10
N THR A 76 4.03 -12.11 -9.23
CA THR A 76 4.64 -13.10 -8.34
C THR A 76 5.94 -13.72 -8.88
N SER A 77 6.37 -13.37 -10.10
CA SER A 77 7.47 -14.05 -10.80
C SER A 77 8.89 -13.59 -10.48
N ASN A 78 9.12 -12.41 -9.88
CA ASN A 78 10.46 -11.81 -9.79
C ASN A 78 10.69 -10.93 -8.54
N ASP A 79 11.97 -10.61 -8.27
CA ASP A 79 12.42 -9.62 -7.29
C ASP A 79 11.73 -8.26 -7.48
N ASP A 80 11.26 -7.70 -6.36
CA ASP A 80 10.21 -6.68 -6.32
C ASP A 80 10.49 -5.42 -7.15
N LEU A 81 11.71 -4.88 -7.12
CA LEU A 81 12.03 -3.65 -7.85
C LEU A 81 12.38 -3.88 -9.32
N THR A 82 12.80 -5.09 -9.71
CA THR A 82 13.07 -5.43 -11.12
C THR A 82 11.79 -5.40 -11.96
N LYS A 83 10.62 -5.55 -11.33
CA LYS A 83 9.29 -5.41 -11.93
C LYS A 83 9.05 -4.01 -12.52
N LEU A 84 9.73 -2.98 -12.00
CA LEU A 84 9.58 -1.59 -12.43
C LEU A 84 10.36 -1.28 -13.71
N SER A 85 11.28 -2.16 -14.14
CA SER A 85 12.17 -1.97 -15.29
C SER A 85 11.45 -1.77 -16.63
N HIS A 86 10.23 -2.31 -16.78
CA HIS A 86 9.40 -2.11 -17.96
C HIS A 86 8.63 -0.78 -17.96
N ARG A 87 8.46 -0.13 -16.80
CA ARG A 87 7.62 1.08 -16.64
C ARG A 87 8.43 2.34 -16.36
N PHE A 88 9.62 2.19 -15.82
CA PHE A 88 10.46 3.28 -15.35
C PHE A 88 11.84 3.22 -15.99
N LYS A 89 12.40 4.39 -16.25
CA LYS A 89 13.80 4.50 -16.71
C LYS A 89 14.73 4.07 -15.55
N PRO A 90 15.97 3.63 -15.84
CA PRO A 90 16.90 3.20 -14.80
C PRO A 90 17.11 4.22 -13.67
N TRP A 91 17.25 5.51 -14.00
CA TRP A 91 17.41 6.57 -13.00
C TRP A 91 16.15 6.80 -12.16
N GLU A 92 14.96 6.59 -12.74
CA GLU A 92 13.67 6.73 -12.03
C GLU A 92 13.53 5.61 -10.99
N ILE A 93 13.96 4.39 -11.33
CA ILE A 93 13.99 3.25 -10.41
C ILE A 93 14.97 3.51 -9.26
N ILE A 94 16.16 4.02 -9.57
CA ILE A 94 17.16 4.37 -8.54
C ILE A 94 16.61 5.44 -7.61
N LEU A 95 16.01 6.50 -8.15
CA LEU A 95 15.43 7.57 -7.34
C LEU A 95 14.27 7.05 -6.49
N PHE A 96 13.38 6.25 -7.05
CA PHE A 96 12.26 5.70 -6.30
C PHE A 96 12.72 4.74 -5.20
N ARG A 97 13.73 3.91 -5.45
CA ARG A 97 14.37 3.09 -4.41
C ARG A 97 14.89 3.96 -3.26
N LYS A 98 15.65 5.01 -3.56
CA LYS A 98 16.15 5.94 -2.54
C LYS A 98 15.02 6.62 -1.77
N ALA A 99 13.93 6.96 -2.45
CA ALA A 99 12.76 7.52 -1.79
C ALA A 99 12.12 6.52 -0.83
N ILE A 100 11.99 5.25 -1.22
CA ILE A 100 11.47 4.21 -0.32
C ILE A 100 12.37 4.06 0.90
N GLU A 101 13.68 3.93 0.69
CA GLU A 101 14.67 3.79 1.77
C GLU A 101 14.59 4.99 2.73
N ALA A 102 14.62 6.22 2.21
CA ALA A 102 14.53 7.44 3.03
C ALA A 102 13.22 7.55 3.82
N ILE A 103 12.09 7.15 3.21
CA ILE A 103 10.79 7.17 3.89
C ILE A 103 10.72 6.09 4.98
N VAL A 104 11.24 4.88 4.73
CA VAL A 104 11.24 3.79 5.73
C VAL A 104 12.19 4.08 6.89
N ASP A 105 13.34 4.71 6.61
CA ASP A 105 14.32 5.11 7.64
C ASP A 105 13.84 6.30 8.48
N ASN A 106 12.92 7.11 7.96
CA ASN A 106 12.33 8.23 8.70
C ASN A 106 11.46 7.72 9.86
N GLU A 107 11.57 8.36 11.02
CA GLU A 107 10.82 7.94 12.20
C GLU A 107 9.32 7.92 11.92
N ASP A 108 8.71 8.91 11.30
CA ASP A 108 7.26 8.97 11.06
C ASP A 108 6.82 8.36 9.72
N GLY A 109 7.75 7.76 8.98
CA GLY A 109 7.45 7.13 7.71
C GLY A 109 7.08 8.15 6.62
N GLU A 110 7.69 9.33 6.63
CA GLU A 110 7.36 10.44 5.74
C GLU A 110 8.58 11.22 5.26
N ILE A 111 8.42 12.00 4.18
CA ILE A 111 9.47 12.80 3.58
C ILE A 111 8.92 14.13 3.05
N ASP A 112 9.70 15.21 3.20
CA ASP A 112 9.39 16.51 2.61
C ASP A 112 9.56 16.48 1.08
N ARG A 113 8.75 17.29 0.39
CA ARG A 113 8.84 17.42 -1.08
C ARG A 113 10.22 17.89 -1.52
N THR A 114 10.83 18.86 -0.83
CA THR A 114 12.16 19.39 -1.18
C THR A 114 13.23 18.32 -0.99
N GLU A 115 13.16 17.59 0.13
CA GLU A 115 14.05 16.47 0.41
C GLU A 115 13.93 15.36 -0.65
N LEU A 116 12.70 14.96 -0.98
CA LEU A 116 12.41 14.00 -2.04
C LEU A 116 12.97 14.43 -3.41
N LEU A 117 12.83 15.71 -3.77
CA LEU A 117 13.42 16.27 -4.99
C LEU A 117 14.95 16.32 -4.95
N ASN A 118 15.55 16.38 -3.76
CA ASN A 118 17.00 16.41 -3.54
C ASN A 118 17.65 15.02 -3.53
N LEU A 119 16.88 13.92 -3.56
CA LEU A 119 17.40 12.56 -3.77
C LEU A 119 17.97 12.34 -5.19
N ARG A 120 17.74 13.29 -6.10
CA ARG A 120 18.28 13.30 -7.45
C ARG A 120 19.80 13.35 -7.45
N GLU A 121 20.42 12.68 -8.42
CA GLU A 121 21.87 12.75 -8.63
C GLU A 121 22.21 13.73 -9.75
N ASN A 122 22.01 13.29 -11.00
CA ASN A 122 22.37 14.05 -12.21
C ASN A 122 21.16 14.57 -12.98
N ASN A 123 19.95 14.31 -12.47
CA ASN A 123 18.70 14.73 -13.10
C ASN A 123 18.33 16.16 -12.68
N SER A 124 17.60 16.87 -13.53
CA SER A 124 17.06 18.19 -13.20
C SER A 124 15.93 18.10 -12.17
N VAL A 125 15.71 19.18 -11.42
CA VAL A 125 14.56 19.29 -10.49
C VAL A 125 13.23 19.09 -11.21
N SER A 126 13.11 19.58 -12.45
CA SER A 126 11.90 19.43 -13.26
C SER A 126 11.61 17.98 -13.63
N GLU A 127 12.63 17.20 -14.02
CA GLU A 127 12.45 15.78 -14.35
C GLU A 127 12.02 14.98 -13.12
N VAL A 128 12.66 15.25 -11.98
CA VAL A 128 12.37 14.56 -10.73
C VAL A 128 10.97 14.92 -10.24
N ARG A 129 10.56 16.19 -10.36
CA ARG A 129 9.19 16.61 -10.02
C ARG A 129 8.15 15.88 -10.87
N ALA A 130 8.37 15.81 -12.19
CA ALA A 130 7.47 15.08 -13.08
C ALA A 130 7.39 13.59 -12.73
N LEU A 131 8.49 12.98 -12.28
CA LEU A 131 8.50 11.61 -11.77
C LEU A 131 7.69 11.49 -10.46
N VAL A 132 7.91 12.38 -9.49
CA VAL A 132 7.17 12.38 -8.21
C VAL A 132 5.67 12.53 -8.43
N ASP A 133 5.26 13.46 -9.30
CA ASP A 133 3.85 13.66 -9.65
C ASP A 133 3.24 12.40 -10.27
N ARG A 134 4.01 11.72 -11.14
CA ARG A 134 3.59 10.44 -11.73
C ARG A 134 3.53 9.30 -10.71
N LEU A 135 4.50 9.20 -9.80
CA LEU A 135 4.49 8.21 -8.72
C LEU A 135 3.28 8.40 -7.80
N ALA A 136 2.92 9.64 -7.48
CA ALA A 136 1.71 9.95 -6.71
C ALA A 136 0.44 9.59 -7.49
N LEU A 137 0.35 9.97 -8.78
CA LEU A 137 -0.79 9.62 -9.64
C LEU A 137 -0.99 8.11 -9.76
N GLU A 138 0.10 7.36 -9.86
CA GLU A 138 0.11 5.90 -9.93
C GLU A 138 0.03 5.21 -8.55
N LYS A 139 -0.19 5.97 -7.47
CA LYS A 139 -0.36 5.51 -6.08
C LYS A 139 0.86 4.78 -5.49
N TRP A 140 2.03 5.05 -6.04
CA TRP A 140 3.32 4.64 -5.45
C TRP A 140 3.73 5.55 -4.30
N LEU A 141 3.33 6.82 -4.35
CA LEU A 141 3.42 7.77 -3.25
C LEU A 141 2.01 8.23 -2.86
N ALA A 142 1.86 8.63 -1.61
CA ALA A 142 0.63 9.22 -1.07
C ALA A 142 0.98 10.41 -0.16
N PRO A 143 0.02 11.31 0.12
CA PRO A 143 0.15 12.23 1.25
C PRO A 143 0.28 11.43 2.56
N SER A 144 1.11 11.92 3.48
CA SER A 144 1.22 11.34 4.83
C SER A 144 -0.10 11.49 5.59
N ILE A 145 -0.47 10.45 6.36
CA ILE A 145 -1.66 10.52 7.24
C ILE A 145 -1.40 11.34 8.51
N LEU A 146 -0.14 11.69 8.77
CA LEU A 146 0.30 12.44 9.95
C LEU A 146 0.46 13.94 9.62
N ASN A 147 0.84 14.25 8.37
CA ASN A 147 1.06 15.60 7.90
C ASN A 147 0.73 15.74 6.39
N ASP A 148 -0.32 16.48 6.08
CA ASP A 148 -0.85 16.62 4.71
C ASP A 148 0.15 17.25 3.70
N ASP A 149 1.19 17.95 4.19
CA ASP A 149 2.21 18.57 3.34
C ASP A 149 3.37 17.63 2.98
N LEU A 150 3.45 16.46 3.62
CA LEU A 150 4.53 15.49 3.44
C LEU A 150 4.06 14.28 2.63
N TYR A 151 5.03 13.59 2.02
CA TYR A 151 4.80 12.37 1.27
C TYR A 151 5.13 11.13 2.10
N THR A 152 4.43 10.03 1.82
CA THR A 152 4.73 8.69 2.30
C THR A 152 4.62 7.67 1.15
N LEU A 153 4.86 6.39 1.45
CA LEU A 153 4.63 5.29 0.52
C LEU A 153 3.14 5.13 0.24
N GLY A 154 2.78 5.05 -1.04
CA GLY A 154 1.40 4.82 -1.45
C GLY A 154 0.97 3.36 -1.28
N PRO A 155 -0.35 3.09 -1.26
CA PRO A 155 -0.91 1.75 -1.02
C PRO A 155 -0.42 0.71 -2.03
N ARG A 156 -0.01 1.13 -3.23
CA ARG A 156 0.50 0.24 -4.26
C ARG A 156 1.83 -0.41 -3.87
N VAL A 157 2.66 0.28 -3.07
CA VAL A 157 3.93 -0.25 -2.54
C VAL A 157 3.66 -1.47 -1.64
N PHE A 158 2.69 -1.38 -0.74
CA PHE A 158 2.30 -2.46 0.18
C PHE A 158 1.75 -3.69 -0.58
N LEU A 159 1.09 -3.46 -1.71
CA LEU A 159 0.61 -4.53 -2.57
C LEU A 159 1.76 -5.19 -3.34
N GLU A 160 2.53 -4.42 -4.10
CA GLU A 160 3.48 -4.94 -5.11
C GLU A 160 4.90 -5.19 -4.57
N LEU A 161 5.33 -4.47 -3.53
CA LEU A 161 6.69 -4.45 -2.99
C LEU A 161 6.74 -4.83 -1.50
N GLY A 162 5.76 -5.59 -1.01
CA GLY A 162 5.62 -5.92 0.41
C GLY A 162 6.84 -6.65 1.00
N THR A 163 7.46 -7.56 0.23
CA THR A 163 8.70 -8.23 0.66
C THR A 163 9.85 -7.24 0.78
N PHE A 164 10.06 -6.39 -0.23
CA PHE A 164 11.09 -5.36 -0.21
C PHE A 164 10.99 -4.40 0.98
N ILE A 165 9.80 -3.88 1.30
CA ILE A 165 9.66 -2.94 2.43
C ILE A 165 9.83 -3.62 3.79
N ARG A 166 9.47 -4.90 3.94
CA ARG A 166 9.75 -5.67 5.15
C ARG A 166 11.24 -5.90 5.35
N ASP A 167 11.98 -6.15 4.27
CA ASP A 167 13.44 -6.27 4.33
C ASP A 167 14.12 -4.95 4.74
N LEU A 168 13.48 -3.81 4.47
CA LEU A 168 13.89 -2.49 4.96
C LEU A 168 13.46 -2.20 6.42
N GLY A 169 12.68 -3.08 7.05
CA GLY A 169 12.27 -2.95 8.45
C GLY A 169 10.85 -2.42 8.69
N VAL A 170 10.01 -2.33 7.65
CA VAL A 170 8.57 -2.11 7.86
C VAL A 170 7.98 -3.28 8.64
N LEU A 171 7.26 -2.97 9.71
CA LEU A 171 6.69 -3.96 10.63
C LEU A 171 5.22 -4.22 10.32
N GLU A 172 4.67 -5.29 10.90
CA GLU A 172 3.25 -5.60 10.80
C GLU A 172 2.43 -4.98 11.95
N CYS A 173 1.21 -4.58 11.65
CA CYS A 173 0.23 -4.16 12.64
C CYS A 173 -0.10 -5.35 13.56
N SER A 174 0.07 -5.16 14.87
CA SER A 174 -0.18 -6.21 15.87
C SER A 174 -1.66 -6.59 16.05
N ILE A 175 -2.57 -5.98 15.29
CA ILE A 175 -4.02 -6.26 15.32
C ILE A 175 -4.48 -6.94 14.02
N CYS A 176 -4.18 -6.35 12.86
CA CYS A 176 -4.65 -6.86 11.56
C CYS A 176 -3.59 -7.65 10.78
N HIS A 177 -2.34 -7.69 11.25
CA HIS A 177 -1.20 -8.37 10.63
C HIS A 177 -0.85 -7.89 9.21
N SER A 178 -1.39 -6.76 8.77
CA SER A 178 -0.92 -6.08 7.55
C SER A 178 0.31 -5.24 7.85
N ASP A 179 1.21 -5.12 6.87
CA ASP A 179 2.35 -4.20 6.90
C ASP A 179 1.87 -2.77 7.28
N VAL A 180 2.61 -2.09 8.16
CA VAL A 180 2.27 -0.74 8.65
C VAL A 180 3.53 0.12 8.74
N LEU A 181 3.49 1.30 8.12
CA LEU A 181 4.57 2.27 8.16
C LEU A 181 4.21 3.39 9.14
N GLN A 182 3.15 4.14 8.85
CA GLN A 182 2.63 5.22 9.67
C GLN A 182 1.69 4.66 10.74
N SER A 183 2.22 4.51 11.96
CA SER A 183 1.61 3.70 13.02
C SER A 183 1.60 4.39 14.38
N VAL A 184 0.67 3.95 15.23
CA VAL A 184 0.79 4.14 16.67
C VAL A 184 1.81 3.17 17.23
N ARG A 185 2.75 3.70 18.00
CA ARG A 185 3.91 2.96 18.55
C ARG A 185 3.73 2.74 20.03
N CYS A 186 4.23 1.61 20.52
CA CYS A 186 4.42 1.48 21.96
C CYS A 186 5.46 2.50 22.45
N LYS A 187 5.13 3.24 23.51
CA LYS A 187 6.03 4.23 24.15
C LYS A 187 7.25 3.61 24.85
N THR A 188 7.30 2.28 24.95
CA THR A 188 8.46 1.60 25.55
C THR A 188 9.59 1.57 24.52
N PRO A 189 10.80 2.05 24.87
CA PRO A 189 11.96 2.00 23.97
C PRO A 189 12.19 0.60 23.41
N ASP A 190 12.59 0.53 22.14
CA ASP A 190 12.89 -0.70 21.40
C ASP A 190 11.74 -1.72 21.29
N CYS A 191 10.51 -1.33 21.67
CA CYS A 191 9.35 -2.19 21.47
C CYS A 191 8.92 -2.16 19.99
N PRO A 192 8.84 -3.32 19.31
CA PRO A 192 8.45 -3.38 17.90
C PRO A 192 6.94 -3.29 17.69
N THR A 193 6.13 -3.17 18.74
CA THR A 193 4.67 -3.10 18.57
C THR A 193 4.29 -1.85 17.80
N ARG A 194 3.68 -2.08 16.64
CA ARG A 194 3.05 -1.09 15.76
C ARG A 194 1.59 -1.48 15.55
N VAL A 195 0.72 -0.49 15.48
CA VAL A 195 -0.68 -0.69 15.08
C VAL A 195 -1.13 0.46 14.18
N HIS A 196 -1.97 0.15 13.20
CA HIS A 196 -2.70 1.20 12.48
C HIS A 196 -3.57 2.01 13.45
N GLU A 197 -3.67 3.31 13.21
CA GLU A 197 -4.53 4.21 13.98
C GLU A 197 -5.99 3.71 13.99
N SER A 198 -6.50 3.33 12.82
CA SER A 198 -7.85 2.79 12.63
C SER A 198 -8.09 1.49 13.40
N CYS A 199 -7.10 0.58 13.42
CA CYS A 199 -7.17 -0.67 14.17
C CYS A 199 -7.21 -0.43 15.67
N LEU A 200 -6.37 0.49 16.17
CA LEU A 200 -6.37 0.87 17.58
C LEU A 200 -7.71 1.47 17.99
N GLN A 201 -8.22 2.44 17.21
CA GLN A 201 -9.51 3.05 17.47
C GLN A 201 -10.65 2.03 17.48
N HIS A 202 -10.67 1.10 16.51
CA HIS A 202 -11.67 0.05 16.46
C HIS A 202 -11.63 -0.87 17.69
N ASN A 203 -10.44 -1.29 18.10
CA ASN A 203 -10.25 -2.17 19.25
C ASN A 203 -10.68 -1.50 20.57
N GLN A 204 -10.48 -0.19 20.67
CA GLN A 204 -10.83 0.60 21.86
C GLN A 204 -12.30 1.05 21.92
N LYS A 205 -13.13 0.77 20.90
CA LYS A 205 -14.55 1.19 20.87
C LYS A 205 -15.38 0.70 22.06
N SER A 206 -15.00 -0.42 22.67
CA SER A 206 -15.67 -0.97 23.86
C SER A 206 -15.22 -0.33 25.19
N GLY A 207 -14.39 0.72 25.15
CA GLY A 207 -13.86 1.40 26.34
C GLY A 207 -12.67 0.70 27.01
N LEU A 208 -12.20 -0.41 26.42
CA LEU A 208 -11.00 -1.13 26.88
C LEU A 208 -9.77 -0.54 26.19
N SER A 209 -8.72 -0.23 26.95
CA SER A 209 -7.45 0.20 26.38
C SER A 209 -6.70 -1.00 25.79
N TYR A 210 -6.37 -0.93 24.50
CA TYR A 210 -5.46 -1.90 23.88
C TYR A 210 -4.09 -1.85 24.58
N GLN A 211 -3.65 -3.02 25.05
CA GLN A 211 -2.37 -3.19 25.72
C GLN A 211 -1.36 -3.82 24.77
N CYS A 212 -0.17 -3.22 24.68
CA CYS A 212 0.98 -3.81 24.05
C CYS A 212 1.23 -5.20 24.64
N ALA A 213 1.20 -6.26 23.83
CA ALA A 213 1.36 -7.62 24.33
C ALA A 213 2.74 -7.87 24.97
N PRO A 214 3.87 -7.42 24.39
CA PRO A 214 5.19 -7.51 25.04
C PRO A 214 5.31 -6.68 26.33
N CYS A 215 4.86 -5.42 26.32
CA CYS A 215 5.14 -4.48 27.41
C CYS A 215 4.04 -4.41 28.48
N ARG A 216 2.85 -4.96 28.21
CA ARG A 216 1.64 -4.89 29.03
C ARG A 216 1.25 -3.45 29.42
N LYS A 217 1.53 -2.51 28.53
CA LYS A 217 1.25 -1.07 28.69
C LYS A 217 0.29 -0.59 27.60
N PRO A 218 -0.54 0.43 27.88
CA PRO A 218 -1.35 1.07 26.86
C PRO A 218 -0.49 1.64 25.74
N LEU A 219 -0.97 1.60 24.49
CA LEU A 219 -0.35 2.34 23.39
C LEU A 219 -0.69 3.84 23.45
N ARG A 220 -1.82 4.19 24.08
CA ARG A 220 -2.23 5.56 24.39
C ARG A 220 -2.34 5.75 25.89
#